data_AF-A0A0M2SPB3-F1
#
_entry.id   AF-A0A0M2SPB3-F1
#
_cell.length_a   1.000
_cell.length_b   1.000
_cell.length_c   1.000
_cell.angle_alpha   90.00
_cell.angle_beta   90.00
_cell.angle_gamma   90.00
#
_symmetry.space_group_name_H-M   'P 1'
#
loop_
_entity.id
_entity.type
_entity.pdbx_description
1 polymer ?
#
loop_
_entity_poly.entity_id
_entity_poly.type
_entity_poly.pdbx_seq_one_letter_code
_entity_poly.pdbx_strand_id
1 'polypeptide(L)'
;MKLDAVEVLFMHFVNGRTHDEAVMHDFWLTQYGAEAESLIESLMDRDIICRNDDLPVTLKKLKVPELKNLLKRNGMKVSGNKNALIERITDSRHIIDFRNENLKSVYTVRDAWRDFLEQTRFMDYFHFNGHISIYEAYGYYRAHPEKSSDEVVTGVLSEKVENTVRAKNKYNAIKSFQLLSHFHQEELKDTGATIFYLNNFTMLIILQSIMSYPSYKIMLSGSHFNIDNFTADKYRHLLETGQMSPYTLYHSLVEDTEFLPYPYVTRKRAARFITDYVMGDEDAEIKLRSLLDDGE
;
A
#
# COMPACT_ATOMS: atom_id res chain seq x y z
N MET A 1 6.96 -26.24 -11.02
CA MET A 1 7.47 -26.08 -9.63
C MET A 1 6.68 -24.95 -9.00
N LYS A 2 6.18 -25.09 -7.76
CA LYS A 2 5.23 -24.10 -7.20
C LYS A 2 5.75 -23.62 -5.86
N LEU A 3 6.27 -22.39 -5.83
CA LEU A 3 6.62 -21.71 -4.58
C LEU A 3 5.35 -21.51 -3.75
N ASP A 4 5.48 -21.59 -2.43
CA ASP A 4 4.41 -21.17 -1.54
C ASP A 4 4.40 -19.64 -1.32
N ALA A 5 3.37 -19.12 -0.65
CA ALA A 5 3.22 -17.68 -0.43
C ALA A 5 4.39 -17.06 0.34
N VAL A 6 4.94 -17.78 1.33
CA VAL A 6 6.05 -17.30 2.16
C VAL A 6 7.33 -17.29 1.34
N GLU A 7 7.58 -18.32 0.53
CA GLU A 7 8.73 -18.39 -0.37
C GLU A 7 8.69 -17.29 -1.44
N VAL A 8 7.51 -16.99 -2.00
CA VAL A 8 7.36 -15.88 -2.96
C VAL A 8 7.62 -14.54 -2.28
N LEU A 9 7.04 -14.29 -1.10
CA LEU A 9 7.33 -13.06 -0.35
C LEU A 9 8.83 -12.96 0.00
N PHE A 10 9.43 -14.05 0.45
CA PHE A 10 10.85 -14.08 0.80
C PHE A 10 11.75 -13.88 -0.43
N MET A 11 11.35 -14.34 -1.62
CA MET A 11 12.05 -14.06 -2.87
C MET A 11 12.11 -12.55 -3.17
N HIS A 12 11.01 -11.81 -2.96
CA HIS A 12 11.00 -10.34 -3.04
C HIS A 12 11.91 -9.72 -2.00
N PHE A 13 11.79 -10.20 -0.76
CA PHE A 13 12.57 -9.70 0.35
C PHE A 13 14.08 -9.96 0.19
N VAL A 14 14.52 -11.14 -0.21
CA VAL A 14 15.95 -11.46 -0.26
C VAL A 14 16.65 -10.77 -1.44
N ASN A 15 15.91 -10.41 -2.49
CA ASN A 15 16.45 -9.78 -3.69
C ASN A 15 17.18 -8.46 -3.38
N GLY A 16 18.45 -8.39 -3.75
CA GLY A 16 19.33 -7.25 -3.51
C GLY A 16 19.78 -7.10 -2.06
N ARG A 17 19.52 -8.05 -1.15
CA ARG A 17 19.99 -8.03 0.25
C ARG A 17 21.25 -8.87 0.44
N THR A 18 22.12 -8.42 1.34
CA THR A 18 23.22 -9.26 1.86
C THR A 18 22.65 -10.34 2.77
N HIS A 19 23.49 -11.34 3.10
CA HIS A 19 23.09 -12.40 4.01
C HIS A 19 22.64 -11.89 5.38
N ASP A 20 23.44 -11.04 6.02
CA ASP A 20 23.09 -10.43 7.32
C ASP A 20 21.74 -9.69 7.27
N GLU A 21 21.49 -8.92 6.21
CA GLU A 21 20.22 -8.19 6.02
C GLU A 21 19.03 -9.14 5.78
N ALA A 22 19.26 -10.30 5.17
CA ALA A 22 18.21 -11.27 4.87
C ALA A 22 17.73 -12.04 6.11
N VAL A 23 18.63 -12.27 7.08
CA VAL A 23 18.36 -13.10 8.26
C VAL A 23 18.13 -12.30 9.54
N MET A 24 18.31 -10.98 9.52
CA MET A 24 18.23 -10.14 10.72
C MET A 24 16.82 -9.99 11.33
N HIS A 25 15.78 -10.34 10.59
CA HIS A 25 14.40 -10.12 11.03
C HIS A 25 13.72 -11.40 11.54
N ASP A 26 13.23 -11.35 12.77
CA ASP A 26 12.53 -12.43 13.45
C ASP A 26 11.06 -12.60 13.00
N PHE A 27 10.51 -11.64 12.24
CA PHE A 27 9.13 -11.73 11.76
C PHE A 27 8.90 -12.93 10.82
N TRP A 28 9.93 -13.43 10.13
CA TRP A 28 9.83 -14.66 9.33
C TRP A 28 9.38 -15.85 10.17
N LEU A 29 10.02 -16.01 11.34
CA LEU A 29 9.67 -17.09 12.25
C LEU A 29 8.37 -16.81 12.98
N THR A 30 8.20 -15.59 13.51
CA THR A 30 7.06 -15.28 14.39
C THR A 30 5.74 -15.09 13.64
N GLN A 31 5.75 -14.55 12.42
CA GLN A 31 4.53 -14.33 11.62
C GLN A 31 4.27 -15.46 10.62
N TYR A 32 5.33 -16.03 10.03
CA TYR A 32 5.19 -17.02 8.96
C TYR A 32 5.63 -18.43 9.35
N GLY A 33 6.19 -18.64 10.54
CA GLY A 33 6.65 -19.95 10.99
C GLY A 33 7.82 -20.49 10.17
N ALA A 34 8.60 -19.62 9.52
CA ALA A 34 9.69 -20.01 8.63
C ALA A 34 11.01 -19.37 9.06
N GLU A 35 12.09 -20.15 9.04
CA GLU A 35 13.43 -19.64 9.29
C GLU A 35 14.02 -19.04 8.00
N ALA A 36 14.56 -17.82 8.09
CA ALA A 36 15.12 -17.12 6.93
C ALA A 36 16.24 -17.92 6.25
N GLU A 37 17.07 -18.62 7.04
CA GLU A 37 18.12 -19.48 6.53
C GLU A 37 17.57 -20.63 5.66
N SER A 38 16.56 -21.35 6.16
CA SER A 38 15.92 -22.41 5.40
C SER A 38 15.25 -21.90 4.12
N LEU A 39 14.70 -20.67 4.14
CA LEU A 39 14.15 -20.04 2.94
C LEU A 39 15.24 -19.71 1.92
N ILE A 40 16.39 -19.18 2.35
CA ILE A 40 17.55 -18.94 1.49
C ILE A 40 18.02 -20.25 0.85
N GLU A 41 18.27 -21.28 1.66
CA GLU A 41 18.72 -22.60 1.19
C GLU A 41 17.75 -23.18 0.16
N SER A 42 16.45 -23.18 0.49
CA SER A 42 15.40 -23.67 -0.41
C SER A 42 15.35 -22.92 -1.74
N LEU A 43 15.52 -21.59 -1.74
CA LEU A 43 15.52 -20.79 -2.98
C LEU A 43 16.82 -20.97 -3.79
N MET A 44 17.96 -21.18 -3.13
CA MET A 44 19.24 -21.45 -3.79
C MET A 44 19.28 -22.84 -4.43
N ASP A 45 18.84 -23.87 -3.71
CA ASP A 45 18.82 -25.26 -4.18
C ASP A 45 17.91 -25.45 -5.40
N ARG A 46 16.88 -24.61 -5.52
CA ARG A 46 15.94 -24.58 -6.64
C ARG A 46 16.34 -23.61 -7.76
N ASP A 47 17.53 -23.04 -7.68
CA ASP A 47 18.10 -22.12 -8.68
C ASP A 47 17.23 -20.87 -8.93
N ILE A 48 16.51 -20.40 -7.90
CA ILE A 48 15.65 -19.20 -7.97
C ILE A 48 16.46 -17.95 -7.70
N ILE A 49 17.31 -18.01 -6.68
CA ILE A 49 18.24 -16.95 -6.31
C ILE A 49 19.68 -17.43 -6.41
N CYS A 50 20.60 -16.51 -6.59
CA CYS A 50 22.04 -16.77 -6.50
C CYS A 50 22.75 -15.67 -5.71
N ARG A 51 23.95 -15.99 -5.23
CA ARG A 51 24.88 -14.96 -4.75
C ARG A 51 25.42 -14.18 -5.95
N ASN A 52 25.41 -12.87 -5.84
CA ASN A 52 25.88 -11.93 -6.84
C ASN A 52 26.99 -11.07 -6.24
N ASP A 53 28.19 -11.27 -6.78
CA ASP A 53 29.42 -10.56 -6.43
C ASP A 53 29.81 -9.51 -7.48
N ASP A 54 28.93 -9.24 -8.46
CA ASP A 54 29.17 -8.27 -9.52
C ASP A 54 29.48 -6.91 -8.90
N LEU A 55 30.60 -6.32 -9.30
CA LEU A 55 31.09 -5.08 -8.74
C LEU A 55 30.03 -3.94 -8.76
N PRO A 56 29.31 -3.69 -9.87
CA PRO A 56 28.26 -2.66 -9.88
C PRO A 56 27.12 -2.92 -8.89
N VAL A 57 26.85 -4.19 -8.58
CA VAL A 57 25.77 -4.62 -7.67
C VAL A 57 26.23 -4.44 -6.23
N THR A 58 27.40 -4.96 -5.86
CA THR A 58 27.94 -4.86 -4.49
C THR A 58 28.26 -3.42 -4.10
N LEU A 59 28.71 -2.57 -5.03
CA LEU A 59 28.91 -1.14 -4.79
C LEU A 59 27.64 -0.39 -4.41
N LYS A 60 26.45 -0.89 -4.77
CA LYS A 60 25.18 -0.28 -4.33
C LYS A 60 25.00 -0.37 -2.82
N LYS A 61 25.69 -1.27 -2.12
CA LYS A 61 25.65 -1.39 -0.65
C LYS A 61 26.46 -0.34 0.07
N LEU A 62 27.44 0.26 -0.59
CA LEU A 62 28.20 1.36 -0.01
C LEU A 62 27.36 2.65 0.00
N LYS A 63 27.53 3.44 1.06
CA LYS A 63 26.98 4.80 1.16
C LYS A 63 27.75 5.74 0.23
N VAL A 64 27.11 6.84 -0.15
CA VAL A 64 27.73 7.86 -1.02
C VAL A 64 29.10 8.36 -0.50
N PRO A 65 29.30 8.62 0.81
CA PRO A 65 30.62 9.00 1.32
C PRO A 65 31.69 7.93 1.13
N GLU A 66 31.34 6.64 1.27
CA GLU A 66 32.28 5.52 1.09
C GLU A 66 32.73 5.41 -0.38
N LEU A 67 31.79 5.52 -1.32
CA LEU A 67 32.09 5.57 -2.76
C LEU A 67 32.99 6.77 -3.13
N LYS A 68 32.71 7.95 -2.54
CA LYS A 68 33.56 9.14 -2.74
C LYS A 68 34.96 8.95 -2.16
N ASN A 69 35.07 8.34 -0.99
CA ASN A 69 36.36 8.06 -0.37
C ASN A 69 37.18 7.06 -1.19
N LEU A 70 36.55 6.05 -1.77
CA LEU A 70 37.18 5.10 -2.68
C LEU A 70 37.74 5.83 -3.92
N LEU A 71 36.93 6.66 -4.57
CA LEU A 71 37.37 7.47 -5.71
C LEU A 71 38.50 8.44 -5.34
N LYS A 72 38.37 9.14 -4.20
CA LYS A 72 39.38 10.12 -3.72
C LYS A 72 40.75 9.49 -3.45
N ARG A 73 40.77 8.31 -2.81
CA ARG A 73 42.00 7.57 -2.52
C ARG A 73 42.77 7.18 -3.79
N ASN A 74 42.05 7.00 -4.89
CA ASN A 74 42.61 6.68 -6.20
C ASN A 74 42.76 7.92 -7.11
N GLY A 75 42.73 9.14 -6.55
CA GLY A 75 42.94 10.38 -7.30
C GLY A 75 41.82 10.75 -8.28
N MET A 76 40.64 10.15 -8.15
CA MET A 76 39.54 10.31 -9.10
C MET A 76 38.53 11.39 -8.69
N LYS A 77 37.78 11.89 -9.68
CA LYS A 77 36.69 12.85 -9.48
C LYS A 77 35.59 12.24 -8.58
N VAL A 78 35.12 13.00 -7.59
CA VAL A 78 34.12 12.56 -6.59
C VAL A 78 32.74 13.21 -6.72
N SER A 79 32.50 13.98 -7.78
CA SER A 79 31.22 14.63 -8.04
C SER A 79 30.20 13.67 -8.68
N GLY A 80 28.92 13.94 -8.47
CA GLY A 80 27.80 13.21 -9.09
C GLY A 80 26.88 12.55 -8.07
N ASN A 81 25.78 11.99 -8.57
CA ASN A 81 24.87 11.14 -7.80
C ASN A 81 25.47 9.73 -7.63
N LYS A 82 24.83 8.89 -6.80
CA LYS A 82 25.35 7.54 -6.45
C LYS A 82 25.65 6.68 -7.68
N ASN A 83 24.74 6.66 -8.67
CA ASN A 83 24.91 5.86 -9.88
C ASN A 83 26.13 6.30 -10.69
N ALA A 84 26.33 7.61 -10.87
CA ALA A 84 27.50 8.15 -11.57
C ALA A 84 28.83 7.85 -10.83
N LEU A 85 28.79 7.70 -9.50
CA LEU A 85 29.97 7.25 -8.74
C LEU A 85 30.25 5.77 -8.98
N ILE A 86 29.22 4.92 -8.95
CA ILE A 86 29.34 3.47 -9.19
C ILE A 86 29.84 3.18 -10.61
N GLU A 87 29.28 3.83 -11.61
CA GLU A 87 29.70 3.71 -13.01
C GLU A 87 31.18 4.06 -13.15
N ARG A 88 31.61 5.20 -12.59
CA ARG A 88 33.02 5.61 -12.60
C ARG A 88 33.95 4.60 -11.92
N ILE A 89 33.53 4.04 -10.79
CA ILE A 89 34.30 2.99 -10.09
C ILE A 89 34.39 1.74 -10.95
N THR A 90 33.30 1.37 -11.63
CA THR A 90 33.22 0.19 -12.50
C THR A 90 34.12 0.34 -13.73
N ASP A 91 34.02 1.47 -14.44
CA ASP A 91 34.83 1.77 -15.64
C ASP A 91 36.32 1.82 -15.33
N SER A 92 36.66 2.27 -14.12
CA SER A 92 38.04 2.41 -13.65
C SER A 92 38.48 1.28 -12.71
N ARG A 93 37.80 0.12 -12.74
CA ARG A 93 38.06 -1.01 -11.84
C ARG A 93 39.52 -1.49 -11.81
N HIS A 94 40.26 -1.28 -12.90
CA HIS A 94 41.64 -1.73 -13.06
C HIS A 94 42.66 -0.86 -12.30
N ILE A 95 42.28 0.36 -11.92
CA ILE A 95 43.14 1.31 -11.18
C ILE A 95 42.67 1.55 -9.74
N ILE A 96 41.52 1.00 -9.35
CA ILE A 96 40.95 1.18 -8.02
C ILE A 96 41.39 0.05 -7.09
N ASP A 97 41.97 0.42 -5.94
CA ASP A 97 42.26 -0.54 -4.89
C ASP A 97 41.03 -0.83 -4.02
N PHE A 98 40.54 -2.07 -4.07
CA PHE A 98 39.40 -2.57 -3.29
C PHE A 98 39.79 -3.33 -2.02
N ARG A 99 41.09 -3.52 -1.71
CA ARG A 99 41.54 -4.40 -0.61
C ARG A 99 40.96 -4.05 0.76
N ASN A 100 40.66 -2.78 0.98
CA ASN A 100 40.12 -2.26 2.24
C ASN A 100 38.59 -2.09 2.22
N GLU A 101 37.92 -2.48 1.13
CA GLU A 101 36.48 -2.34 0.98
C GLU A 101 35.78 -3.67 1.30
N ASN A 102 34.83 -3.63 2.23
CA ASN A 102 34.02 -4.80 2.56
C ASN A 102 32.83 -4.91 1.59
N LEU A 103 33.12 -5.34 0.36
CA LEU A 103 32.11 -5.60 -0.66
C LEU A 103 31.40 -6.91 -0.35
N LYS A 104 30.26 -6.81 0.36
CA LYS A 104 29.44 -7.98 0.69
C LYS A 104 28.65 -8.44 -0.53
N SER A 105 28.68 -9.74 -0.81
CA SER A 105 27.81 -10.42 -1.75
C SER A 105 26.34 -10.14 -1.43
N VAL A 106 25.50 -9.98 -2.44
CA VAL A 106 24.05 -9.90 -2.27
C VAL A 106 23.38 -11.11 -2.89
N TYR A 107 22.16 -11.41 -2.49
CA TYR A 107 21.30 -12.32 -3.24
C TYR A 107 20.63 -11.59 -4.39
N THR A 108 20.52 -12.24 -5.54
CA THR A 108 19.71 -11.75 -6.67
C THR A 108 18.83 -12.86 -7.20
N VAL A 109 17.60 -12.51 -7.54
CA VAL A 109 16.70 -13.40 -8.29
C VAL A 109 17.28 -13.60 -9.69
N ARG A 110 17.32 -14.86 -10.16
CA ARG A 110 17.82 -15.18 -11.50
C ARG A 110 16.90 -14.64 -12.58
N ASP A 111 17.47 -14.35 -13.76
CA ASP A 111 16.71 -13.77 -14.87
C ASP A 111 15.50 -14.63 -15.31
N ALA A 112 15.61 -15.97 -15.21
CA ALA A 112 14.51 -16.88 -15.49
C ALA A 112 13.26 -16.69 -14.60
N TRP A 113 13.42 -16.01 -13.46
CA TRP A 113 12.38 -15.73 -12.48
C TRP A 113 11.96 -14.26 -12.45
N ARG A 114 12.53 -13.41 -13.32
CA ARG A 114 12.28 -11.96 -13.30
C ARG A 114 10.82 -11.62 -13.60
N ASP A 115 10.22 -12.29 -14.58
CA ASP A 115 8.80 -12.07 -14.93
C ASP A 115 7.88 -12.50 -13.77
N PHE A 116 8.21 -13.63 -13.12
CA PHE A 116 7.46 -14.11 -11.96
C PHE A 116 7.60 -13.16 -10.76
N LEU A 117 8.80 -12.60 -10.54
CA LEU A 117 9.03 -11.57 -9.55
C LEU A 117 8.13 -10.35 -9.84
N GLU A 118 8.11 -9.84 -11.07
CA GLU A 118 7.26 -8.69 -11.44
C GLU A 118 5.77 -8.98 -11.24
N GLN A 119 5.30 -10.15 -11.69
CA GLN A 119 3.89 -10.57 -11.56
C GLN A 119 3.44 -10.72 -10.11
N THR A 120 4.37 -10.92 -9.17
CA THR A 120 4.06 -11.17 -7.75
C THR A 120 4.39 -10.01 -6.83
N ARG A 121 4.65 -8.80 -7.34
CA ARG A 121 4.94 -7.60 -6.53
C ARG A 121 3.85 -7.26 -5.51
N PHE A 122 2.60 -7.68 -5.74
CA PHE A 122 1.49 -7.55 -4.81
C PHE A 122 1.76 -8.18 -3.43
N MET A 123 2.68 -9.14 -3.34
CA MET A 123 3.07 -9.78 -2.09
C MET A 123 3.63 -8.79 -1.08
N ASP A 124 4.52 -7.89 -1.53
CA ASP A 124 5.07 -6.82 -0.69
C ASP A 124 3.97 -5.86 -0.25
N TYR A 125 3.07 -5.48 -1.15
CA TYR A 125 1.95 -4.59 -0.84
C TYR A 125 1.10 -5.14 0.32
N PHE A 126 0.71 -6.41 0.26
CA PHE A 126 -0.12 -7.01 1.30
C PHE A 126 0.64 -7.30 2.61
N HIS A 127 1.94 -7.61 2.53
CA HIS A 127 2.78 -7.74 3.71
C HIS A 127 2.81 -6.43 4.53
N PHE A 128 2.96 -5.27 3.87
CA PHE A 128 3.10 -3.99 4.57
C PHE A 128 1.76 -3.31 4.93
N ASN A 129 0.65 -3.65 4.28
CA ASN A 129 -0.65 -2.99 4.48
C ASN A 129 -1.66 -3.76 5.36
N GLY A 130 -1.36 -4.99 5.78
CA GLY A 130 -1.94 -5.63 6.98
C GLY A 130 -3.44 -5.94 7.04
N HIS A 131 -4.19 -5.86 5.94
CA HIS A 131 -5.65 -6.13 5.91
C HIS A 131 -6.03 -7.47 5.25
N ILE A 132 -5.24 -7.88 4.28
CA ILE A 132 -5.38 -9.13 3.53
C ILE A 132 -4.10 -9.92 3.78
N SER A 133 -4.23 -11.19 4.14
CA SER A 133 -3.05 -12.03 4.36
C SER A 133 -2.34 -12.35 3.03
N ILE A 134 -1.02 -12.57 3.07
CA ILE A 134 -0.25 -12.98 1.90
C ILE A 134 -0.76 -14.31 1.31
N TYR A 135 -1.34 -15.18 2.15
CA TYR A 135 -1.94 -16.44 1.73
C TYR A 135 -3.23 -16.23 0.93
N GLU A 136 -4.07 -15.28 1.36
CA GLU A 136 -5.30 -14.90 0.66
C GLU A 136 -4.95 -14.25 -0.68
N ALA A 137 -4.03 -13.29 -0.70
CA ALA A 137 -3.58 -12.63 -1.91
C ALA A 137 -2.95 -13.60 -2.92
N TYR A 138 -2.03 -14.46 -2.46
CA TYR A 138 -1.41 -15.46 -3.32
C TYR A 138 -2.42 -16.52 -3.78
N GLY A 139 -3.38 -16.89 -2.92
CA GLY A 139 -4.50 -17.75 -3.30
C GLY A 139 -5.30 -17.19 -4.47
N TYR A 140 -5.62 -15.90 -4.41
CA TYR A 140 -6.33 -15.19 -5.48
C TYR A 140 -5.52 -15.15 -6.78
N TYR A 141 -4.25 -14.79 -6.73
CA TYR A 141 -3.36 -14.80 -7.89
C TYR A 141 -3.31 -16.18 -8.55
N ARG A 142 -3.23 -17.25 -7.76
CA ARG A 142 -3.22 -18.62 -8.30
C ARG A 142 -4.53 -19.03 -8.97
N ALA A 143 -5.65 -18.41 -8.58
CA ALA A 143 -6.95 -18.61 -9.22
C ALA A 143 -7.13 -17.74 -10.47
N HIS A 144 -6.31 -16.70 -10.63
CA HIS A 144 -6.37 -15.72 -11.72
C HIS A 144 -4.97 -15.44 -12.30
N PRO A 145 -4.29 -16.43 -12.88
CA PRO A 145 -2.91 -16.31 -13.34
C PRO A 145 -2.72 -15.32 -14.50
N GLU A 146 -3.81 -14.91 -15.16
CA GLU A 146 -3.83 -13.92 -16.23
C GLU A 146 -3.71 -12.48 -15.72
N LYS A 147 -3.96 -12.23 -14.43
CA LYS A 147 -3.96 -10.88 -13.85
C LYS A 147 -2.55 -10.41 -13.55
N SER A 148 -2.30 -9.15 -13.87
CA SER A 148 -1.12 -8.43 -13.40
C SER A 148 -1.12 -8.26 -11.88
N SER A 149 0.03 -7.88 -11.32
CA SER A 149 0.16 -7.60 -9.89
C SER A 149 -0.86 -6.57 -9.39
N ASP A 150 -1.09 -5.51 -10.16
CA ASP A 150 -1.99 -4.43 -9.79
C ASP A 150 -3.47 -4.88 -9.85
N GLU A 151 -3.82 -5.68 -10.86
CA GLU A 151 -5.14 -6.29 -10.97
C GLU A 151 -5.42 -7.31 -9.85
N VAL A 152 -4.39 -7.99 -9.34
CA VAL A 152 -4.50 -8.84 -8.15
C VAL A 152 -4.81 -7.99 -6.91
N VAL A 153 -4.08 -6.89 -6.68
CA VAL A 153 -4.34 -6.00 -5.53
C VAL A 153 -5.78 -5.48 -5.57
N THR A 154 -6.18 -4.88 -6.70
CA THR A 154 -7.52 -4.33 -6.87
C THR A 154 -8.59 -5.41 -6.77
N GLY A 155 -8.35 -6.57 -7.39
CA GLY A 155 -9.28 -7.69 -7.41
C GLY A 155 -9.57 -8.27 -6.01
N VAL A 156 -8.53 -8.55 -5.23
CA VAL A 156 -8.69 -9.11 -3.87
C VAL A 156 -9.42 -8.13 -2.94
N LEU A 157 -9.04 -6.85 -2.98
CA LEU A 157 -9.68 -5.83 -2.15
C LEU A 157 -11.14 -5.63 -2.56
N SER A 158 -11.46 -5.66 -3.86
CA SER A 158 -12.82 -5.54 -4.38
C SER A 158 -13.69 -6.73 -3.98
N GLU A 159 -13.20 -7.97 -4.11
CA GLU A 159 -13.92 -9.15 -3.61
C GLU A 159 -14.16 -9.07 -2.11
N LYS A 160 -13.19 -8.56 -1.34
CA LYS A 160 -13.36 -8.35 0.11
C LYS A 160 -14.47 -7.33 0.39
N VAL A 161 -14.57 -6.26 -0.39
CA VAL A 161 -15.68 -5.29 -0.31
C VAL A 161 -16.99 -6.01 -0.60
N GLU A 162 -17.14 -6.65 -1.75
CA GLU A 162 -18.39 -7.29 -2.19
C GLU A 162 -18.92 -8.28 -1.14
N ASN A 163 -18.02 -9.10 -0.59
CA ASN A 163 -18.37 -10.12 0.41
C ASN A 163 -18.74 -9.56 1.79
N THR A 164 -18.28 -8.35 2.13
CA THR A 164 -18.41 -7.81 3.51
C THR A 164 -19.20 -6.52 3.61
N VAL A 165 -19.47 -5.82 2.49
CA VAL A 165 -20.20 -4.54 2.49
C VAL A 165 -21.64 -4.70 2.99
N ARG A 166 -22.22 -5.91 2.93
CA ARG A 166 -23.55 -6.24 3.47
C ARG A 166 -23.52 -6.85 4.87
N ALA A 167 -22.36 -7.22 5.40
CA ALA A 167 -22.24 -7.79 6.74
C ALA A 167 -22.63 -6.79 7.84
N LYS A 168 -23.04 -7.26 9.03
CA LYS A 168 -23.35 -6.37 10.16
C LYS A 168 -22.14 -5.50 10.54
N ASN A 169 -20.96 -6.12 10.59
CA ASN A 169 -19.70 -5.41 10.81
C ASN A 169 -19.10 -5.01 9.46
N LYS A 170 -18.94 -3.71 9.22
CA LYS A 170 -18.40 -3.14 7.97
C LYS A 170 -16.87 -2.96 7.96
N TYR A 171 -16.17 -3.32 9.03
CA TYR A 171 -14.73 -3.08 9.18
C TYR A 171 -13.94 -3.51 7.94
N ASN A 172 -14.20 -4.71 7.42
CA ASN A 172 -13.45 -5.23 6.27
C ASN A 172 -13.70 -4.44 4.99
N ALA A 173 -14.94 -4.08 4.70
CA ALA A 173 -15.25 -3.25 3.53
C ALA A 173 -14.66 -1.84 3.67
N ILE A 174 -14.76 -1.24 4.86
CA ILE A 174 -14.16 0.08 5.15
C ILE A 174 -12.65 0.04 4.89
N LYS A 175 -11.95 -0.95 5.46
CA LYS A 175 -10.49 -1.08 5.28
C LYS A 175 -10.11 -1.37 3.84
N SER A 176 -10.88 -2.18 3.12
CA SER A 176 -10.63 -2.43 1.70
C SER A 176 -10.82 -1.18 0.84
N PHE A 177 -11.87 -0.38 1.06
CA PHE A 177 -12.03 0.89 0.34
C PHE A 177 -10.90 1.88 0.63
N GLN A 178 -10.46 1.96 1.89
CA GLN A 178 -9.32 2.79 2.27
C GLN A 178 -8.06 2.40 1.48
N LEU A 179 -7.75 1.10 1.43
CA LEU A 179 -6.59 0.57 0.73
C LEU A 179 -6.69 0.73 -0.80
N LEU A 180 -7.87 0.52 -1.38
CA LEU A 180 -8.12 0.75 -2.79
C LEU A 180 -7.89 2.21 -3.17
N SER A 181 -8.44 3.16 -2.39
CA SER A 181 -8.22 4.59 -2.62
C SER A 181 -6.73 4.94 -2.57
N HIS A 182 -6.01 4.43 -1.57
CA HIS A 182 -4.57 4.67 -1.45
C HIS A 182 -3.76 4.05 -2.58
N PHE A 183 -4.05 2.80 -2.97
CA PHE A 183 -3.34 2.09 -4.03
C PHE A 183 -3.52 2.77 -5.38
N HIS A 184 -4.74 3.17 -5.73
CA HIS A 184 -5.00 3.91 -6.96
C HIS A 184 -4.33 5.29 -6.97
N GLN A 185 -4.21 5.94 -5.80
CA GLN A 185 -3.54 7.23 -5.67
C GLN A 185 -2.01 7.11 -5.83
N GLU A 186 -1.40 6.16 -5.14
CA GLU A 186 0.06 6.09 -5.02
C GLU A 186 0.71 5.26 -6.12
N GLU A 187 0.13 4.13 -6.49
CA GLU A 187 0.74 3.20 -7.44
C GLU A 187 0.23 3.47 -8.86
N LEU A 188 -1.09 3.60 -9.04
CA LEU A 188 -1.69 3.71 -10.38
C LEU A 188 -1.84 5.15 -10.89
N LYS A 189 -1.74 6.14 -9.99
CA LYS A 189 -1.99 7.56 -10.28
C LYS A 189 -3.35 7.80 -10.96
N ASP A 190 -4.36 7.02 -10.61
CA ASP A 190 -5.73 7.12 -11.11
C ASP A 190 -6.59 7.94 -10.16
N THR A 191 -6.73 9.23 -10.47
CA THR A 191 -7.53 10.17 -9.66
C THR A 191 -9.01 9.78 -9.59
N GLY A 192 -9.59 9.25 -10.67
CA GLY A 192 -11.02 8.91 -10.72
C GLY A 192 -11.34 7.77 -9.75
N ALA A 193 -10.59 6.67 -9.84
CA ALA A 193 -10.74 5.55 -8.92
C ALA A 193 -10.37 5.93 -7.47
N THR A 194 -9.35 6.78 -7.29
CA THR A 194 -8.99 7.31 -5.97
C THR A 194 -10.18 7.97 -5.28
N ILE A 195 -10.88 8.86 -5.99
CA ILE A 195 -12.06 9.58 -5.48
C ILE A 195 -13.22 8.61 -5.25
N PHE A 196 -13.51 7.72 -6.21
CA PHE A 196 -14.57 6.72 -6.08
C PHE A 196 -14.42 5.88 -4.80
N TYR A 197 -13.22 5.37 -4.54
CA TYR A 197 -12.96 4.57 -3.34
C TYR A 197 -12.89 5.42 -2.06
N LEU A 198 -12.42 6.67 -2.13
CA LEU A 198 -12.46 7.61 -1.00
C LEU A 198 -13.91 7.93 -0.58
N ASN A 199 -14.79 8.14 -1.57
CA ASN A 199 -16.22 8.36 -1.39
C ASN A 199 -16.87 7.17 -0.70
N ASN A 200 -16.60 5.96 -1.19
CA ASN A 200 -17.11 4.73 -0.58
C ASN A 200 -16.61 4.52 0.85
N PHE A 201 -15.31 4.74 1.11
CA PHE A 201 -14.73 4.68 2.44
C PHE A 201 -15.42 5.65 3.43
N THR A 202 -15.48 6.93 3.06
CA THR A 202 -16.01 8.00 3.92
C THR A 202 -17.51 7.82 4.17
N MET A 203 -18.27 7.53 3.12
CA MET A 203 -19.70 7.29 3.22
C MET A 203 -20.01 6.09 4.12
N LEU A 204 -19.25 5.00 4.00
CA LEU A 204 -19.53 3.80 4.79
C LEU A 204 -19.31 4.04 6.29
N ILE A 205 -18.33 4.87 6.67
CA ILE A 205 -18.12 5.32 8.05
C ILE A 205 -19.33 6.14 8.54
N ILE A 206 -19.70 7.20 7.82
CA ILE A 206 -20.78 8.08 8.24
C ILE A 206 -22.13 7.35 8.28
N LEU A 207 -22.40 6.48 7.31
CA LEU A 207 -23.61 5.67 7.30
C LEU A 207 -23.67 4.71 8.51
N GLN A 208 -22.55 4.12 8.94
CA GLN A 208 -22.50 3.32 10.18
C GLN A 208 -22.74 4.18 11.43
N SER A 209 -22.22 5.41 11.48
CA SER A 209 -22.53 6.36 12.55
C SER A 209 -24.02 6.72 12.56
N ILE A 210 -24.64 6.95 11.39
CA ILE A 210 -26.09 7.21 11.30
C ILE A 210 -26.91 6.04 11.84
N MET A 211 -26.55 4.80 11.47
CA MET A 211 -27.27 3.62 11.95
C MET A 211 -27.14 3.38 13.46
N SER A 212 -26.03 3.81 14.06
CA SER A 212 -25.80 3.68 15.52
C SER A 212 -26.28 4.88 16.33
N TYR A 213 -26.64 5.98 15.66
CA TYR A 213 -27.04 7.23 16.30
C TYR A 213 -28.18 7.09 17.32
N PRO A 214 -29.28 6.34 17.07
CA PRO A 214 -30.37 6.22 18.05
C PRO A 214 -29.93 5.63 19.38
N SER A 215 -29.02 4.65 19.37
CA SER A 215 -28.45 4.08 20.60
C SER A 215 -27.43 5.01 21.24
N TYR A 216 -26.62 5.69 20.42
CA TYR A 216 -25.59 6.60 20.91
C TYR A 216 -26.18 7.81 21.63
N LYS A 217 -27.21 8.46 21.06
CA LYS A 217 -27.80 9.70 21.61
C LYS A 217 -28.40 9.52 23.02
N ILE A 218 -28.75 8.30 23.39
CA ILE A 218 -29.25 7.95 24.73
C ILE A 218 -28.10 7.81 25.73
N MET A 219 -26.94 7.33 25.28
CA MET A 219 -25.82 6.94 26.15
C MET A 219 -24.79 8.05 26.37
N LEU A 220 -24.53 8.87 25.35
CA LEU A 220 -23.41 9.81 25.35
C LEU A 220 -23.83 11.19 24.83
N SER A 221 -23.31 12.23 25.48
CA SER A 221 -23.35 13.61 25.00
C SER A 221 -22.06 13.93 24.25
N GLY A 222 -22.14 14.54 23.06
CA GLY A 222 -20.98 14.97 22.28
C GLY A 222 -21.07 14.55 20.81
N SER A 223 -20.04 14.85 20.03
CA SER A 223 -19.98 14.54 18.60
C SER A 223 -20.01 13.03 18.34
N HIS A 224 -20.79 12.58 17.35
CA HIS A 224 -20.94 11.17 16.95
C HIS A 224 -20.46 10.89 15.54
N PHE A 225 -20.57 11.89 14.68
CA PHE A 225 -20.23 11.79 13.26
C PHE A 225 -18.85 12.39 13.08
N ASN A 226 -17.86 11.57 12.75
CA ASN A 226 -16.49 12.02 12.59
C ASN A 226 -15.89 11.56 11.27
N ILE A 227 -15.17 12.49 10.64
CA ILE A 227 -14.30 12.25 9.50
C ILE A 227 -12.91 12.64 9.99
N ASP A 228 -11.94 11.73 9.93
CA ASP A 228 -10.59 12.06 10.38
C ASP A 228 -9.98 13.18 9.52
N ASN A 229 -9.09 13.97 10.13
CA ASN A 229 -8.52 15.13 9.46
C ASN A 229 -7.81 14.77 8.15
N PHE A 230 -7.14 13.62 8.08
CA PHE A 230 -6.44 13.21 6.87
C PHE A 230 -7.42 12.98 5.71
N THR A 231 -8.55 12.32 5.97
CA THR A 231 -9.63 12.14 4.98
C THR A 231 -10.29 13.47 4.60
N ALA A 232 -10.59 14.32 5.59
CA ALA A 232 -11.18 15.63 5.33
C ALA A 232 -10.26 16.52 4.48
N ASP A 233 -8.96 16.52 4.77
CA ASP A 233 -7.95 17.31 4.05
C ASP A 233 -7.80 16.87 2.59
N LYS A 234 -7.99 15.58 2.28
CA LYS A 234 -8.05 15.11 0.89
C LYS A 234 -9.19 15.80 0.12
N TYR A 235 -10.39 15.83 0.70
CA TYR A 235 -11.52 16.52 0.06
C TYR A 235 -11.30 18.02 -0.01
N ARG A 236 -10.79 18.65 1.04
CA ARG A 236 -10.45 20.08 1.04
C ARG A 236 -9.47 20.41 -0.08
N HIS A 237 -8.44 19.59 -0.26
CA HIS A 237 -7.48 19.76 -1.35
C HIS A 237 -8.16 19.67 -2.74
N LEU A 238 -9.09 18.72 -2.95
CA LEU A 238 -9.86 18.62 -4.20
C LEU A 238 -10.69 19.88 -4.47
N LEU A 239 -11.27 20.47 -3.42
CA LEU A 239 -12.05 21.72 -3.51
C LEU A 239 -11.15 22.94 -3.75
N GLU A 240 -10.05 23.08 -3.00
CA GLU A 240 -9.09 24.18 -3.08
C GLU A 240 -8.39 24.24 -4.43
N THR A 241 -8.07 23.09 -5.01
CA THR A 241 -7.46 22.99 -6.35
C THR A 241 -8.46 23.09 -7.49
N GLY A 242 -9.76 23.18 -7.19
CA GLY A 242 -10.83 23.26 -8.19
C GLY A 242 -11.04 21.96 -8.97
N GLN A 243 -10.47 20.84 -8.53
CA GLN A 243 -10.72 19.51 -9.11
C GLN A 243 -12.18 19.06 -8.84
N MET A 244 -12.78 19.54 -7.76
CA MET A 244 -14.20 19.39 -7.47
C MET A 244 -14.81 20.70 -6.97
N SER A 245 -16.11 20.85 -7.15
CA SER A 245 -16.92 21.84 -6.44
C SER A 245 -17.69 21.16 -5.31
N PRO A 246 -18.23 21.90 -4.33
CA PRO A 246 -19.13 21.31 -3.34
C PRO A 246 -20.33 20.58 -3.96
N TYR A 247 -20.84 21.09 -5.08
CA TYR A 247 -21.91 20.45 -5.84
C TYR A 247 -21.47 19.10 -6.40
N THR A 248 -20.34 19.04 -7.10
CA THR A 248 -19.86 17.78 -7.69
C THR A 248 -19.39 16.78 -6.62
N LEU A 249 -18.85 17.25 -5.50
CA LEU A 249 -18.55 16.40 -4.34
C LEU A 249 -19.83 15.75 -3.80
N TYR A 250 -20.86 16.54 -3.50
CA TYR A 250 -22.14 16.02 -3.02
C TYR A 250 -22.73 14.95 -3.97
N HIS A 251 -22.76 15.25 -5.27
CA HIS A 251 -23.32 14.34 -6.27
C HIS A 251 -22.50 13.04 -6.41
N SER A 252 -21.17 13.14 -6.50
CA SER A 252 -20.29 11.96 -6.57
C SER A 252 -20.42 11.07 -5.33
N LEU A 253 -20.52 11.64 -4.12
CA LEU A 253 -20.74 10.87 -2.89
C LEU A 253 -22.02 10.05 -2.96
N VAL A 254 -23.09 10.57 -3.56
CA VAL A 254 -24.36 9.85 -3.69
C VAL A 254 -24.31 8.81 -4.82
N GLU A 255 -23.71 9.16 -5.96
CA GLU A 255 -23.64 8.30 -7.15
C GLU A 255 -22.67 7.12 -6.95
N ASP A 256 -21.44 7.39 -6.50
CA ASP A 256 -20.39 6.39 -6.28
C ASP A 256 -20.78 5.33 -5.24
N THR A 257 -21.77 5.64 -4.40
CA THR A 257 -22.20 4.78 -3.29
C THR A 257 -23.57 4.16 -3.50
N GLU A 258 -24.08 4.16 -4.73
CA GLU A 258 -25.40 3.60 -5.04
C GLU A 258 -25.53 2.13 -4.63
N PHE A 259 -24.48 1.34 -4.77
CA PHE A 259 -24.48 -0.08 -4.44
C PHE A 259 -24.39 -0.39 -2.94
N LEU A 260 -24.09 0.60 -2.09
CA LEU A 260 -24.04 0.40 -0.64
C LEU A 260 -25.43 0.05 -0.11
N PRO A 261 -25.55 -0.83 0.91
CA PRO A 261 -26.84 -1.35 1.37
C PRO A 261 -27.57 -0.37 2.30
N TYR A 262 -27.74 0.88 1.86
CA TYR A 262 -28.42 1.93 2.60
C TYR A 262 -29.43 2.66 1.70
N PRO A 263 -30.58 3.08 2.25
CA PRO A 263 -31.58 3.83 1.50
C PRO A 263 -31.01 5.10 0.89
N TYR A 264 -31.51 5.47 -0.30
CA TYR A 264 -31.10 6.67 -1.02
C TYR A 264 -31.18 7.94 -0.16
N VAL A 265 -32.26 8.10 0.63
CA VAL A 265 -32.45 9.25 1.52
C VAL A 265 -31.35 9.32 2.59
N THR A 266 -30.96 8.18 3.16
CA THR A 266 -29.88 8.11 4.15
C THR A 266 -28.53 8.46 3.53
N ARG A 267 -28.25 7.97 2.31
CA ARG A 267 -27.05 8.33 1.56
C ARG A 267 -26.99 9.83 1.24
N LYS A 268 -28.11 10.45 0.85
CA LYS A 268 -28.18 11.91 0.66
C LYS A 268 -27.87 12.70 1.93
N ARG A 269 -28.38 12.25 3.08
CA ARG A 269 -28.10 12.88 4.39
C ARG A 269 -26.61 12.78 4.76
N ALA A 270 -26.02 11.60 4.58
CA ALA A 270 -24.59 11.37 4.79
C ALA A 270 -23.72 12.23 3.85
N ALA A 271 -24.02 12.25 2.55
CA ALA A 271 -23.29 13.05 1.58
C ALA A 271 -23.37 14.55 1.90
N ARG A 272 -24.56 15.03 2.33
CA ARG A 272 -24.74 16.42 2.75
C ARG A 272 -23.87 16.74 3.96
N PHE A 273 -23.90 15.91 4.99
CA PHE A 273 -23.05 16.07 6.17
C PHE A 273 -21.56 16.12 5.80
N ILE A 274 -21.08 15.18 4.97
CA ILE A 274 -19.68 15.14 4.54
C ILE A 274 -19.29 16.43 3.81
N THR A 275 -20.14 16.90 2.88
CA THR A 275 -19.87 18.14 2.12
C THR A 275 -19.82 19.35 3.05
N ASP A 276 -20.82 19.52 3.94
CA ASP A 276 -20.87 20.63 4.88
C ASP A 276 -19.67 20.59 5.85
N TYR A 277 -19.32 19.41 6.37
CA TYR A 277 -18.17 19.21 7.27
C TYR A 277 -16.83 19.57 6.61
N VAL A 278 -16.61 19.10 5.37
CA VAL A 278 -15.39 19.41 4.60
C VAL A 278 -15.29 20.91 4.31
N MET A 279 -16.43 21.56 4.07
CA MET A 279 -16.52 23.02 3.88
C MET A 279 -16.32 23.84 5.16
N GLY A 280 -16.16 23.20 6.33
CA GLY A 280 -15.96 23.90 7.60
C GLY A 280 -17.24 24.47 8.20
N ASP A 281 -18.41 23.92 7.85
CA ASP A 281 -19.69 24.28 8.45
C ASP A 281 -19.78 23.72 9.88
N GLU A 282 -19.64 24.59 10.87
CA GLU A 282 -19.69 24.22 12.30
C GLU A 282 -21.03 23.60 12.71
N ASP A 283 -22.11 23.86 11.95
CA ASP A 283 -23.44 23.32 12.21
C ASP A 283 -23.73 22.01 11.46
N ALA A 284 -22.78 21.46 10.71
CA ALA A 284 -23.00 20.26 9.88
C ALA A 284 -23.59 19.09 10.67
N GLU A 285 -23.07 18.84 11.88
CA GLU A 285 -23.58 17.78 12.76
C GLU A 285 -24.97 18.11 13.32
N ILE A 286 -25.23 19.35 13.69
CA ILE A 286 -26.55 19.80 14.21
C ILE A 286 -27.62 19.60 13.12
N LYS A 287 -27.31 20.00 11.88
CA LYS A 287 -28.17 19.83 10.70
C LYS A 287 -28.48 18.35 10.45
N LEU A 288 -27.48 17.48 10.53
CA LEU A 288 -27.69 16.04 10.36
C LEU A 288 -28.60 15.47 11.46
N ARG A 289 -28.37 15.83 12.73
CA ARG A 289 -29.15 15.34 13.88
C ARG A 289 -30.63 15.70 13.77
N SER A 290 -30.95 16.97 13.47
CA SER A 290 -32.34 17.41 13.23
C SER A 290 -33.01 16.56 12.15
N LEU A 291 -32.33 16.31 11.02
CA LEU A 291 -32.88 15.47 9.96
C LEU A 291 -33.11 13.99 10.37
N LEU A 292 -32.34 13.48 11.33
CA LEU A 292 -32.50 12.12 11.84
C LEU A 292 -33.61 12.03 12.90
N ASP A 293 -33.76 13.05 13.74
CA ASP A 293 -34.76 13.11 14.80
C ASP A 293 -36.16 13.50 14.27
N ASP A 294 -36.24 14.36 13.25
CA ASP A 294 -37.50 14.80 12.62
C ASP A 294 -38.08 13.76 11.63
N GLY A 295 -37.37 12.65 11.42
CA GLY A 295 -37.72 11.58 10.47
C GLY A 295 -38.34 10.32 11.10
N GLU A 296 -38.70 10.37 12.37
CA GLU A 296 -39.48 9.33 13.10
C GLU A 296 -40.98 9.65 13.13
#